data_AF-Q83A27-F1
#
_entry.id   AF-Q83A27-F1
#
_cell.length_a   1.000
_cell.length_b   1.000
_cell.length_c   1.000
_cell.angle_alpha   90.00
_cell.angle_beta   90.00
_cell.angle_gamma   90.00
#
_symmetry.space_group_name_H-M   'P 1'
#
loop_
_entity.id
_entity.type
_entity.pdbx_description
1 polymer ?
#
loop_
_entity_poly.entity_id
_entity_poly.type
_entity_poly.pdbx_seq_one_letter_code
_entity_poly.pdbx_strand_id
1 'polypeptide(L)' 'MYVVELNGYAYLVPFVEEGGKLFLKTAFPSRKATKLYLK' A
#
# COMPACT_ATOMS: atom_id res chain seq x y z
N MET A 1 -2.61 -1.28 6.72
CA MET A 1 -1.76 -1.14 5.50
C MET A 1 -2.63 -1.44 4.30
N TYR A 2 -2.70 -0.55 3.31
CA TYR A 2 -3.33 -0.86 2.03
C TYR A 2 -2.29 -1.36 1.03
N VAL A 3 -2.72 -2.20 0.09
CA VAL A 3 -1.91 -2.68 -1.02
C VAL A 3 -2.62 -2.26 -2.30
N VAL A 4 -1.90 -1.57 -3.18
CA VAL A 4 -2.44 -1.08 -4.45
C VAL A 4 -1.56 -1.60 -5.57
N GLU A 5 -2.17 -2.21 -6.58
CA GLU A 5 -1.47 -2.55 -7.81
C GLU A 5 -1.34 -1.32 -8.70
N LEU A 6 -0.10 -0.99 -9.08
CA LEU A 6 0.19 0.03 -10.09
C LEU A 6 1.30 -0.47 -11.01
N ASN A 7 1.06 -0.49 -12.32
CA ASN A 7 2.03 -0.90 -13.35
C ASN A 7 2.71 -2.26 -13.07
N GLY A 8 1.95 -3.25 -12.59
CA GLY A 8 2.45 -4.60 -12.28
C GLY A 8 3.32 -4.69 -11.03
N TYR A 9 3.36 -3.64 -10.20
CA TYR A 9 3.99 -3.65 -8.89
C TYR A 9 2.97 -3.39 -7.78
N ALA A 10 3.15 -4.07 -6.65
CA ALA A 10 2.36 -3.79 -5.46
C ALA A 10 3.01 -2.64 -4.68
N TYR A 11 2.24 -1.59 -4.43
CA TYR A 11 2.58 -0.46 -3.60
C TYR A 11 1.90 -0.61 -2.26
N LEU A 12 2.68 -0.48 -1.19
CA LEU A 12 2.15 -0.48 0.16
C LEU A 12 1.88 0.95 0.60
N VAL A 13 0.68 1.20 1.10
CA VAL A 13 0.23 2.51 1.57
C VAL A 13 -0.09 2.41 3.05
N PRO A 14 0.82 2.87 3.93
CA PRO A 14 0.51 3.02 5.34
C PRO A 14 -0.58 4.06 5.53
N PHE A 15 -1.34 3.92 6.59
CA PHE A 15 -2.30 4.92 6.98
C PHE A 15 -2.34 5.09 8.49
N VAL A 16 -2.80 6.25 8.92
CA VAL A 16 -3.07 6.56 10.33
C VAL A 16 -4.53 6.97 10.42
N GLU A 17 -5.24 6.40 11.38
CA GLU A 17 -6.62 6.77 11.67
C GLU A 17 -6.62 7.70 12.89
N GLU A 18 -7.22 8.88 12.75
CA GLU A 18 -7.31 9.87 13.82
C GLU A 18 -8.66 10.61 13.72
N GLY A 19 -9.45 10.57 14.80
CA GLY A 19 -10.72 11.30 14.88
C GLY A 19 -11.72 10.94 13.78
N GLY A 20 -11.75 9.68 13.34
CA GLY A 20 -12.62 9.21 12.25
C GLY A 20 -12.15 9.60 10.84
N LYS A 21 -10.94 10.15 10.71
CA LYS A 21 -10.29 10.42 9.42
C LYS A 21 -9.16 9.44 9.18
N LEU A 22 -8.99 9.04 7.92
CA LEU A 22 -7.93 8.13 7.50
C LEU A 22 -6.91 8.90 6.66
N PHE A 23 -5.71 9.09 7.21
CA PHE A 23 -4.61 9.76 6.55
C PHE A 23 -3.69 8.74 5.89
N LEU A 24 -3.65 8.75 4.56
CA LEU A 24 -2.73 7.93 3.77
C LEU A 24 -1.33 8.56 3.80
N LYS A 25 -0.32 7.75 4.13
CA LYS A 25 1.09 8.13 4.01
C LYS A 25 1.61 7.78 2.62
N THR A 26 2.84 8.19 2.32
CA THR A 26 3.50 7.93 1.05
C THR A 26 3.46 6.45 0.68
N ALA A 27 2.93 6.16 -0.51
CA ALA A 27 2.94 4.83 -1.10
C ALA A 27 4.36 4.45 -1.52
N PHE A 28 4.79 3.24 -1.21
CA PHE A 28 6.11 2.74 -1.62
C PHE A 28 6.02 1.36 -2.27
N PRO A 29 6.80 1.11 -3.34
CA PRO A 29 6.77 -0.19 -4.01
C PRO A 29 7.38 -1.26 -3.10
N SER A 30 6.80 -2.46 -3.12
CA SER A 30 7.32 -3.59 -2.36
C SER A 30 7.38 -4.85 -3.21
N ARG A 31 8.60 -5.29 -3.53
CA ARG A 31 8.84 -6.55 -4.27
C ARG A 31 8.25 -7.76 -3.55
N LYS A 32 8.31 -7.78 -2.21
CA LYS A 32 7.72 -8.84 -1.38
C LYS A 32 6.20 -8.83 -1.51
N ALA A 33 5.58 -7.66 -1.50
CA ALA A 33 4.14 -7.53 -1.71
C ALA A 33 3.74 -7.91 -3.14
N THR A 34 4.53 -7.53 -4.15
CA THR A 34 4.27 -7.93 -5.55
C THR A 34 4.24 -9.45 -5.67
N LYS A 35 5.19 -10.16 -5.06
CA LYS A 35 5.22 -11.63 -5.05
C LYS A 35 4.12 -12.27 -4.19
N LEU A 36 3.50 -11.54 -3.27
CA LEU A 36 2.47 -12.10 -2.40
C LEU A 36 1.07 -11.90 -2.97
N TYR A 37 0.83 -10.76 -3.61
CA TYR A 37 -0.50 -10.34 -4.03
C TYR A 37 -0.72 -10.33 -5.55
N LEU A 38 0.34 -10.21 -6.35
CA LEU A 38 0.24 -10.07 -7.82
C LEU A 38 0.87 -11.22 -8.60
N LYS A 39 1.70 -12.06 -7.95
CA LYS A 39 2.47 -13.10 -8.61
C LYS A 39 2.50 -14.38 -7.80
#